data_AF-A0A9P3B5A3-F1
#
_entry.id   AF-A0A9P3B5A3-F1
#
_cell.length_a   1.000
_cell.length_b   1.000
_cell.length_c   1.000
_cell.angle_alpha   90.00
_cell.angle_beta   90.00
_cell.angle_gamma   90.00
#
_symmetry.space_group_name_H-M   'P 1'
#
loop_
_entity.id
_entity.type
_entity.pdbx_description
1 polymer ?
#
loop_
_entity_poly.entity_id
_entity_poly.type
_entity_poly.pdbx_seq_one_letter_code
_entity_poly.pdbx_strand_id
1 'polypeptide(L)'
;MRYEVWVQIAREVLEESRKQLGMQLGYYIQLAGEAKTVPKPGEQWEDIAIAIEARTKDDLRMPLYENMEGICYDTASSLNTNAAHLEAEAAALLALPTITTSIEPWGVGVSTSIGGSTFSQVAQGQVSHLQARAQSAADEGGRAARKSALSRQLQERLLQANTMGHELMRIDKDIAHLDTRVESVEWEIKARQQETENAAAEEEWMRKKYTNQQLYAFLDHSTSQIFHQTYLLALDMAKAARRALDFEHAVRYPDSSASSRPSTSIGRLQESGSATIKLDETLFDRDFPGHYCRRISSVALSIPCIRISPVVKDESTLYAEEEGKYRTDQIPITAVAISTGVQDTGKFDLDFHGSGQYGPFEGAGVISEWQIHLPEKHRQFDYRTISDIVMHLRYTSVDSSGKLKEAVEGTIDSVKAPALAINLKDDYPAEWYKVASKQQASSSKMVLAGLRNRLPFWTREKTDVTPSRVTLLVHPEFEGATLKGQTAQGPAVSLKRNSEAAVGKYTALTPSTVTTLPRLDDEPWEIDVGAMTLERGWLLIEY
;
A
#
# COMPACT_ATOMS: atom_id res chain seq x y z
N MET A 1 -18.74 -7.24 45.40
CA MET A 1 -20.15 -6.91 45.68
C MET A 1 -21.04 -8.14 45.89
N ARG A 2 -21.54 -8.86 44.86
CA ARG A 2 -22.55 -9.91 45.13
C ARG A 2 -22.05 -11.02 46.08
N TYR A 3 -20.80 -11.47 45.93
CA TYR A 3 -20.19 -12.52 46.76
C TYR A 3 -19.85 -12.07 48.19
N GLU A 4 -19.34 -10.84 48.35
CA GLU A 4 -19.02 -10.24 49.66
C GLU A 4 -20.28 -10.08 50.53
N VAL A 5 -21.37 -9.60 49.93
CA VAL A 5 -22.69 -9.52 50.59
C VAL A 5 -23.18 -10.91 51.01
N TRP A 6 -22.98 -11.93 50.18
CA TRP A 6 -23.33 -13.32 50.54
C TRP A 6 -22.52 -13.85 51.74
N VAL A 7 -21.23 -13.52 51.82
CA VAL A 7 -20.37 -13.93 52.95
C VAL A 7 -20.77 -13.20 54.23
N GLN A 8 -21.12 -11.91 54.16
CA GLN A 8 -21.64 -11.15 55.31
C GLN A 8 -22.97 -11.71 55.81
N ILE A 9 -23.91 -12.04 54.91
CA ILE A 9 -25.17 -12.68 55.29
C ILE A 9 -24.92 -14.05 55.94
N ALA A 10 -24.01 -14.86 55.39
CA ALA A 10 -23.66 -16.15 55.97
C ALA A 10 -23.04 -16.02 57.38
N ARG A 11 -22.22 -14.97 57.60
CA ARG A 11 -21.65 -14.62 58.90
C ARG A 11 -22.73 -14.23 59.90
N GLU A 12 -23.68 -13.37 59.51
CA GLU A 12 -24.82 -12.97 60.34
C GLU A 12 -25.66 -14.20 60.78
N VAL A 13 -25.92 -15.13 59.86
CA VAL A 13 -26.64 -16.39 60.16
C VAL A 13 -25.89 -17.24 61.20
N LEU A 14 -24.56 -17.33 61.11
CA LEU A 14 -23.77 -18.05 62.11
C LEU A 14 -23.71 -17.33 63.46
N GLU A 15 -23.70 -16.00 63.49
CA GLU A 15 -23.80 -15.22 64.73
C GLU A 15 -25.15 -15.44 65.43
N GLU A 16 -26.25 -15.53 64.68
CA GLU A 16 -27.57 -15.88 65.22
C GLU A 16 -27.60 -17.32 65.77
N SER A 17 -27.05 -18.28 65.03
CA SER A 17 -26.91 -19.67 65.47
C SER A 17 -26.08 -19.78 66.76
N ARG A 18 -24.96 -19.03 66.84
CA ARG A 18 -24.13 -18.93 68.05
C ARG A 18 -24.92 -18.41 69.25
N LYS A 19 -25.73 -17.36 69.06
CA LYS A 19 -26.60 -16.81 70.12
C LYS A 19 -27.60 -17.85 70.60
N GLN A 20 -28.24 -18.59 69.68
CA GLN A 20 -29.19 -19.64 70.02
C GLN A 20 -28.55 -20.77 70.84
N LEU A 21 -27.40 -21.28 70.41
CA LEU A 21 -26.67 -22.34 71.13
C LEU A 21 -26.13 -21.83 72.47
N GLY A 22 -25.67 -20.58 72.54
CA GLY A 22 -25.27 -19.95 73.80
C GLY A 22 -26.41 -19.86 74.82
N MET A 23 -27.63 -19.53 74.38
CA MET A 23 -28.82 -19.55 75.25
C MET A 23 -29.14 -20.96 75.75
N GLN A 24 -29.08 -21.97 74.87
CA GLN A 24 -29.33 -23.36 75.26
C GLN A 24 -28.25 -23.91 76.21
N LEU A 25 -26.98 -23.58 75.98
CA LEU A 25 -25.88 -23.91 76.89
C LEU A 25 -26.09 -23.28 78.27
N GLY A 26 -26.42 -21.99 78.31
CA GLY A 26 -26.72 -21.30 79.57
C GLY A 26 -27.88 -21.95 80.34
N TYR A 27 -28.92 -22.40 79.64
CA TYR A 27 -30.04 -23.13 80.23
C TYR A 27 -29.58 -24.46 80.86
N TYR A 28 -28.78 -25.27 80.17
CA TYR A 28 -28.31 -26.55 80.71
C TYR A 28 -27.33 -26.39 81.88
N ILE A 29 -26.47 -25.36 81.86
CA ILE A 29 -25.59 -25.05 82.98
C ILE A 29 -26.40 -24.66 84.23
N GLN A 30 -27.42 -23.81 84.07
CA GLN A 30 -28.32 -23.45 85.17
C GLN A 30 -29.10 -24.66 85.71
N LEU A 31 -29.58 -25.54 84.81
CA LEU A 31 -30.31 -26.75 85.17
C LEU A 31 -29.44 -27.80 85.86
N ALA A 32 -28.13 -27.81 85.59
CA ALA A 32 -27.14 -28.63 86.28
C ALA A 32 -26.71 -28.04 87.65
N GLY A 33 -27.00 -26.77 87.91
CA GLY A 33 -26.61 -26.09 89.15
C GLY A 33 -25.13 -25.70 89.22
N GLU A 34 -24.46 -25.62 88.06
CA GLU A 34 -23.04 -25.30 87.94
C GLU A 34 -22.83 -23.78 87.86
N ALA A 35 -21.73 -23.28 88.45
CA ALA A 35 -21.42 -21.84 88.48
C ALA A 35 -20.74 -21.31 87.19
N LYS A 36 -20.61 -22.15 86.17
CA LYS A 36 -19.90 -21.81 84.92
C LYS A 36 -20.72 -20.83 84.08
N THR A 37 -20.06 -19.98 83.31
CA THR A 37 -20.72 -19.04 82.39
C THR A 37 -20.51 -19.46 80.93
N VAL A 38 -21.42 -19.04 80.05
CA VAL A 38 -21.27 -19.22 78.60
C VAL A 38 -19.98 -18.50 78.15
N PRO A 39 -19.09 -19.17 77.39
CA PRO A 39 -17.81 -18.58 76.99
C PRO A 39 -18.00 -17.44 75.98
N LYS A 40 -17.15 -16.42 76.09
CA LYS A 40 -17.09 -15.33 75.10
C LYS A 40 -16.52 -15.84 73.77
N PRO A 41 -16.81 -15.18 72.64
CA PRO A 41 -16.25 -15.57 71.34
C PRO A 41 -14.73 -15.74 71.40
N GLY A 42 -14.24 -16.93 71.05
CA GLY A 42 -12.80 -17.25 71.02
C GLY A 42 -12.19 -17.79 72.33
N GLU A 43 -12.92 -17.84 73.45
CA GLU A 43 -12.47 -18.52 74.67
C GLU A 43 -12.64 -20.05 74.53
N GLN A 44 -11.69 -20.85 75.01
CA GLN A 44 -11.79 -22.31 74.92
C GLN A 44 -12.82 -22.89 75.91
N TRP A 45 -13.58 -23.90 75.45
CA TRP A 45 -14.48 -24.66 76.32
C TRP A 45 -13.71 -25.79 77.03
N GLU A 46 -13.66 -25.71 78.35
CA GLU A 46 -13.25 -26.82 79.21
C GLU A 46 -14.48 -27.65 79.60
N ASP A 47 -14.40 -28.98 79.52
CA ASP A 47 -15.53 -29.83 79.89
C ASP A 47 -15.85 -29.77 81.38
N ILE A 48 -17.14 -29.72 81.68
CA ILE A 48 -17.63 -29.90 83.06
C ILE A 48 -17.48 -31.38 83.40
N ALA A 49 -16.83 -31.67 84.53
CA ALA A 49 -16.51 -33.04 84.93
C ALA A 49 -17.79 -33.85 85.20
N ILE A 50 -17.99 -34.92 84.43
CA ILE A 50 -19.11 -35.84 84.64
C ILE A 50 -18.64 -36.92 85.61
N ALA A 51 -19.16 -36.90 86.84
CA ALA A 51 -18.91 -37.95 87.82
C ALA A 51 -19.64 -39.25 87.40
N ILE A 52 -18.92 -40.12 86.69
CA ILE A 52 -19.41 -41.47 86.35
C ILE A 52 -18.95 -42.41 87.46
N GLU A 53 -19.90 -42.89 88.27
CA GLU A 53 -19.61 -43.86 89.33
C GLU A 53 -19.06 -45.17 88.75
N ALA A 54 -18.13 -45.80 89.48
CA ALA A 54 -17.57 -47.09 89.09
C ALA A 54 -18.67 -48.16 89.05
N ARG A 55 -18.77 -48.89 87.93
CA ARG A 55 -19.75 -49.96 87.75
C ARG A 55 -19.38 -51.20 88.54
N THR A 56 -20.38 -51.95 88.97
CA THR A 56 -20.21 -53.28 89.59
C THR A 56 -19.48 -54.22 88.61
N LYS A 57 -18.61 -55.11 89.10
CA LYS A 57 -17.85 -56.06 88.24
C LYS A 57 -18.62 -57.30 87.80
N ASP A 58 -19.90 -57.37 88.15
CA ASP A 58 -20.83 -58.43 87.75
C ASP A 58 -21.21 -58.29 86.26
N ASP A 59 -21.77 -59.34 85.66
CA ASP A 59 -22.07 -59.41 84.21
C ASP A 59 -23.01 -58.28 83.75
N LEU A 60 -23.91 -57.83 84.63
CA LEU A 60 -24.86 -56.74 84.37
C LEU A 60 -24.25 -55.32 84.51
N ARG A 61 -23.04 -55.19 85.08
CA ARG A 61 -22.27 -53.93 85.26
C ARG A 61 -23.12 -52.71 85.65
N MET A 62 -23.93 -52.88 86.69
CA MET A 62 -24.87 -51.85 87.14
C MET A 62 -24.17 -50.76 87.99
N PRO A 63 -24.63 -49.50 87.92
CA PRO A 63 -24.25 -48.42 88.84
C PRO A 63 -24.78 -48.70 90.26
N LEU A 64 -24.21 -48.02 91.26
CA LEU A 64 -24.45 -48.29 92.68
C LEU A 64 -25.94 -48.28 93.04
N TYR A 65 -26.67 -47.24 92.62
CA TYR A 65 -28.08 -47.09 92.96
C TYR A 65 -29.03 -48.04 92.22
N GLU A 66 -28.70 -48.47 90.99
CA GLU A 66 -29.49 -49.50 90.28
C GLU A 66 -29.29 -50.89 90.88
N ASN A 67 -28.07 -51.18 91.34
CA ASN A 67 -27.79 -52.42 92.04
C ASN A 67 -28.50 -52.45 93.41
N MET A 68 -28.48 -51.34 94.16
CA MET A 68 -29.23 -51.20 95.41
C MET A 68 -30.74 -51.36 95.19
N GLU A 69 -31.29 -50.77 94.13
CA GLU A 69 -32.69 -50.94 93.75
C GLU A 69 -33.04 -52.41 93.52
N GLY A 70 -32.25 -53.13 92.71
CA GLY A 70 -32.43 -54.55 92.45
C GLY A 70 -32.44 -55.38 93.75
N ILE A 71 -31.44 -55.20 94.60
CA ILE A 71 -31.32 -55.93 95.89
C ILE A 71 -32.50 -55.61 96.82
N CYS A 72 -32.93 -54.36 96.91
CA CYS A 72 -34.07 -53.95 97.74
C CYS A 72 -35.40 -54.54 97.24
N TYR A 73 -35.62 -54.61 95.92
CA TYR A 73 -36.82 -55.24 95.37
C TYR A 73 -36.80 -56.77 95.50
N ASP A 74 -35.66 -57.43 95.33
CA ASP A 74 -35.51 -58.87 95.54
C ASP A 74 -35.77 -59.27 97.01
N THR A 75 -35.26 -58.46 97.95
CA THR A 75 -35.50 -58.65 99.39
C THR A 75 -36.96 -58.37 99.78
N ALA A 76 -37.60 -57.33 99.22
CA ALA A 76 -39.02 -57.08 99.42
C ALA A 76 -39.89 -58.22 98.86
N SER A 77 -39.56 -58.72 97.67
CA SER A 77 -40.25 -59.84 97.02
C SER A 77 -40.18 -61.12 97.87
N SER A 78 -38.98 -61.50 98.34
CA SER A 78 -38.81 -62.68 99.20
C SER A 78 -39.49 -62.56 100.58
N LEU A 79 -39.52 -61.37 101.18
CA LEU A 79 -40.27 -61.13 102.42
C LEU A 79 -41.79 -61.22 102.19
N ASN A 80 -42.29 -60.72 101.05
CA ASN A 80 -43.70 -60.82 100.67
C ASN A 80 -44.11 -62.27 100.37
N THR A 81 -43.27 -63.06 99.69
CA THR A 81 -43.56 -64.49 99.49
C THR A 81 -43.60 -65.24 100.82
N ASN A 82 -42.68 -64.92 101.74
CA ASN A 82 -42.67 -65.53 103.08
C ASN A 82 -43.89 -65.11 103.91
N ALA A 83 -44.31 -63.84 103.84
CA ALA A 83 -45.53 -63.38 104.49
C ALA A 83 -46.77 -64.09 103.92
N ALA A 84 -46.86 -64.28 102.60
CA ALA A 84 -47.96 -65.00 101.96
C ALA A 84 -48.04 -66.48 102.40
N HIS A 85 -46.89 -67.15 102.55
CA HIS A 85 -46.85 -68.50 103.13
C HIS A 85 -47.34 -68.51 104.59
N LEU A 86 -46.90 -67.54 105.40
CA LEU A 86 -47.27 -67.45 106.82
C LEU A 86 -48.74 -67.05 107.01
N GLU A 87 -49.32 -66.24 106.11
CA GLU A 87 -50.77 -65.99 106.05
C GLU A 87 -51.55 -67.28 105.76
N ALA A 88 -51.09 -68.09 104.81
CA ALA A 88 -51.73 -69.36 104.49
C ALA A 88 -51.71 -70.34 105.67
N GLU A 89 -50.60 -70.41 106.42
CA GLU A 89 -50.48 -71.21 107.64
C GLU A 89 -51.31 -70.62 108.81
N ALA A 90 -51.34 -69.30 108.97
CA ALA A 90 -52.13 -68.61 109.99
C ALA A 90 -53.65 -68.76 109.78
N ALA A 91 -54.10 -68.79 108.51
CA ALA A 91 -55.48 -69.06 108.14
C ALA A 91 -55.92 -70.49 108.51
N ALA A 92 -55.02 -71.47 108.42
CA ALA A 92 -55.29 -72.84 108.86
C ALA A 92 -55.45 -72.94 110.39
N LEU A 93 -54.67 -72.18 111.17
CA LEU A 93 -54.75 -72.17 112.64
C LEU A 93 -56.04 -71.52 113.19
N LEU A 94 -56.63 -70.58 112.43
CA LEU A 94 -57.96 -70.00 112.73
C LEU A 94 -59.10 -71.02 112.66
N ALA A 95 -58.92 -72.12 111.90
CA ALA A 95 -59.93 -73.16 111.73
C ALA A 95 -59.99 -74.16 112.90
N LEU A 96 -59.09 -74.07 113.90
CA LEU A 96 -59.10 -74.94 115.08
C LEU A 96 -60.14 -74.48 116.12
N PRO A 97 -61.06 -75.35 116.58
CA PRO A 97 -62.11 -74.98 117.53
C PRO A 97 -61.52 -74.67 118.92
N THR A 98 -62.06 -73.63 119.59
CA THR A 98 -61.64 -73.25 120.94
C THR A 98 -62.33 -74.11 121.99
N ILE A 99 -61.57 -74.80 122.85
CA ILE A 99 -62.13 -75.65 123.92
C ILE A 99 -62.26 -74.81 125.20
N THR A 100 -63.48 -74.72 125.72
CA THR A 100 -63.83 -74.13 127.02
C THR A 100 -64.25 -75.25 127.97
N THR A 101 -63.53 -75.43 129.08
CA THR A 101 -63.91 -76.37 130.15
C THR A 101 -64.34 -75.60 131.40
N SER A 102 -65.57 -75.86 131.83
CA SER A 102 -66.17 -75.34 133.07
C SER A 102 -66.52 -76.53 133.96
N ILE A 103 -66.12 -76.51 135.24
CA ILE A 103 -66.47 -77.57 136.21
C ILE A 103 -67.22 -76.90 137.36
N GLU A 104 -68.49 -77.27 137.55
CA GLU A 104 -69.35 -76.76 138.63
C GLU A 104 -70.05 -77.92 139.36
N PRO A 105 -69.62 -78.31 140.56
CA PRO A 105 -70.47 -79.01 141.51
C PRO A 105 -70.92 -78.02 142.58
N TRP A 106 -72.20 -77.65 142.54
CA TRP A 106 -72.90 -76.81 143.53
C TRP A 106 -72.70 -75.29 143.35
N GLY A 107 -72.70 -74.82 142.10
CA GLY A 107 -73.10 -73.45 141.76
C GLY A 107 -72.03 -72.36 141.86
N VAL A 108 -70.74 -72.71 141.94
CA VAL A 108 -69.64 -71.76 141.66
C VAL A 108 -68.47 -72.52 141.02
N GLY A 109 -68.08 -72.16 139.79
CA GLY A 109 -66.95 -72.77 139.08
C GLY A 109 -66.29 -71.82 138.07
N VAL A 110 -64.97 -71.98 137.91
CA VAL A 110 -64.10 -71.18 137.03
C VAL A 110 -64.02 -71.84 135.66
N SER A 111 -64.06 -71.04 134.58
CA SER A 111 -63.77 -71.49 133.22
C SER A 111 -62.45 -70.90 132.73
N THR A 112 -61.63 -71.72 132.08
CA THR A 112 -60.43 -71.29 131.34
C THR A 112 -60.53 -71.85 129.93
N SER A 113 -60.21 -71.04 128.92
CA SER A 113 -60.17 -71.49 127.53
C SER A 113 -58.88 -71.07 126.85
N ILE A 114 -58.26 -72.02 126.17
CA ILE A 114 -57.11 -71.84 125.28
C ILE A 114 -57.59 -72.32 123.92
N GLY A 115 -57.53 -71.46 122.91
CA GLY A 115 -58.12 -71.75 121.61
C GLY A 115 -57.40 -71.06 120.45
N GLY A 116 -57.53 -71.64 119.24
CA GLY A 116 -56.79 -71.27 118.03
C GLY A 116 -56.83 -69.79 117.62
N SER A 117 -57.80 -69.02 118.11
CA SER A 117 -57.89 -67.58 117.88
C SER A 117 -56.74 -66.76 118.49
N THR A 118 -56.13 -67.21 119.59
CA THR A 118 -54.94 -66.53 120.16
C THR A 118 -53.65 -66.83 119.39
N PHE A 119 -53.52 -68.03 118.82
CA PHE A 119 -52.36 -68.40 118.01
C PHE A 119 -52.34 -67.71 116.65
N SER A 120 -53.52 -67.49 116.04
CA SER A 120 -53.59 -66.80 114.75
C SER A 120 -53.37 -65.28 114.85
N GLN A 121 -53.77 -64.63 115.94
CA GLN A 121 -53.47 -63.20 116.15
C GLN A 121 -51.97 -62.93 116.25
N VAL A 122 -51.21 -63.83 116.87
CA VAL A 122 -49.74 -63.76 116.91
C VAL A 122 -49.14 -63.98 115.52
N ALA A 123 -49.67 -64.93 114.75
CA ALA A 123 -49.23 -65.17 113.37
C ALA A 123 -49.56 -63.99 112.43
N GLN A 124 -50.74 -63.37 112.53
CA GLN A 124 -51.08 -62.13 111.82
C GLN A 124 -50.20 -60.94 112.24
N GLY A 125 -49.79 -60.87 113.51
CA GLY A 125 -48.79 -59.90 113.98
C GLY A 125 -47.41 -60.10 113.32
N GLN A 126 -47.00 -61.34 113.10
CA GLN A 126 -45.75 -61.67 112.38
C GLN A 126 -45.85 -61.40 110.87
N VAL A 127 -46.98 -61.71 110.23
CA VAL A 127 -47.27 -61.35 108.83
C VAL A 127 -47.20 -59.84 108.65
N SER A 128 -47.90 -59.08 109.51
CA SER A 128 -47.90 -57.62 109.45
C SER A 128 -46.50 -57.04 109.64
N HIS A 129 -45.66 -57.67 110.47
CA HIS A 129 -44.25 -57.30 110.63
C HIS A 129 -43.41 -57.61 109.38
N LEU A 130 -43.60 -58.78 108.75
CA LEU A 130 -42.92 -59.13 107.49
C LEU A 130 -43.34 -58.21 106.34
N GLN A 131 -44.63 -57.91 106.22
CA GLN A 131 -45.18 -56.96 105.25
C GLN A 131 -44.68 -55.53 105.52
N ALA A 132 -44.61 -55.09 106.78
CA ALA A 132 -44.03 -53.79 107.13
C ALA A 132 -42.55 -53.71 106.76
N ARG A 133 -41.78 -54.80 106.93
CA ARG A 133 -40.38 -54.87 106.53
C ARG A 133 -40.21 -54.93 105.00
N ALA A 134 -41.10 -55.64 104.30
CA ALA A 134 -41.13 -55.70 102.85
C ALA A 134 -41.48 -54.34 102.24
N GLN A 135 -42.46 -53.62 102.80
CA GLN A 135 -42.81 -52.26 102.41
C GLN A 135 -41.64 -51.30 102.66
N SER A 136 -40.97 -51.40 103.82
CA SER A 136 -39.78 -50.58 104.10
C SER A 136 -38.64 -50.85 103.11
N ALA A 137 -38.41 -52.10 102.71
CA ALA A 137 -37.42 -52.46 101.70
C ALA A 137 -37.83 -51.96 100.29
N ALA A 138 -39.11 -52.05 99.93
CA ALA A 138 -39.65 -51.50 98.68
C ALA A 138 -39.55 -49.97 98.64
N ASP A 139 -39.80 -49.28 99.75
CA ASP A 139 -39.64 -47.83 99.87
C ASP A 139 -38.16 -47.42 99.73
N GLU A 140 -37.23 -48.23 100.23
CA GLU A 140 -35.79 -48.02 100.04
C GLU A 140 -35.35 -48.25 98.59
N GLY A 141 -35.87 -49.29 97.93
CA GLY A 141 -35.72 -49.51 96.50
C GLY A 141 -36.25 -48.34 95.68
N GLY A 142 -37.45 -47.83 96.01
CA GLY A 142 -38.03 -46.64 95.37
C GLY A 142 -37.20 -45.36 95.57
N ARG A 143 -36.54 -45.20 96.73
CA ARG A 143 -35.58 -44.09 96.96
C ARG A 143 -34.32 -44.25 96.12
N ALA A 144 -33.77 -45.47 95.99
CA ALA A 144 -32.60 -45.76 95.17
C ALA A 144 -32.90 -45.53 93.68
N ALA A 145 -34.04 -46.00 93.19
CA ALA A 145 -34.54 -45.76 91.83
C ALA A 145 -34.62 -44.27 91.50
N ARG A 146 -35.20 -43.47 92.41
CA ARG A 146 -35.30 -42.01 92.25
C ARG A 146 -33.93 -41.34 92.21
N LYS A 147 -32.98 -41.77 93.05
CA LYS A 147 -31.60 -41.25 93.03
C LYS A 147 -30.88 -41.60 91.72
N SER A 148 -31.02 -42.84 91.23
CA SER A 148 -30.47 -43.28 89.93
C SER A 148 -31.04 -42.49 88.75
N ALA A 149 -32.35 -42.24 88.75
CA ALA A 149 -32.98 -41.44 87.71
C ALA A 149 -32.45 -39.98 87.72
N LEU A 150 -32.32 -39.37 88.90
CA LEU A 150 -31.81 -38.00 89.04
C LEU A 150 -30.32 -37.87 88.69
N SER A 151 -29.49 -38.84 89.06
CA SER A 151 -28.06 -38.83 88.71
C SER A 151 -27.85 -38.98 87.20
N ARG A 152 -28.61 -39.85 86.53
CA ARG A 152 -28.60 -39.96 85.06
C ARG A 152 -29.09 -38.69 84.38
N GLN A 153 -30.16 -38.07 84.89
CA GLN A 153 -30.65 -36.79 84.36
C GLN A 153 -29.59 -35.69 84.50
N LEU A 154 -28.83 -35.66 85.60
CA LEU A 154 -27.73 -34.72 85.78
C LEU A 154 -26.58 -35.02 84.79
N GLN A 155 -26.17 -36.28 84.66
CA GLN A 155 -25.13 -36.69 83.70
C GLN A 155 -25.51 -36.34 82.26
N GLU A 156 -26.76 -36.56 81.87
CA GLU A 156 -27.28 -36.20 80.55
C GLU A 156 -27.24 -34.68 80.32
N ARG A 157 -27.65 -33.87 81.31
CA ARG A 157 -27.57 -32.40 81.22
C ARG A 157 -26.14 -31.90 81.10
N LEU A 158 -25.20 -32.50 81.85
CA LEU A 158 -23.78 -32.15 81.79
C LEU A 158 -23.16 -32.56 80.45
N LEU A 159 -23.51 -33.74 79.94
CA LEU A 159 -23.09 -34.19 78.62
C LEU A 159 -23.61 -33.23 77.54
N GLN A 160 -24.91 -32.90 77.58
CA GLN A 160 -25.52 -31.94 76.66
C GLN A 160 -24.87 -30.55 76.75
N ALA A 161 -24.54 -30.08 77.96
CA ALA A 161 -23.79 -28.84 78.13
C ALA A 161 -22.40 -28.91 77.47
N ASN A 162 -21.66 -30.01 77.64
CA ASN A 162 -20.34 -30.17 77.03
C ASN A 162 -20.42 -30.29 75.50
N THR A 163 -21.38 -31.05 74.95
CA THR A 163 -21.57 -31.13 73.50
C THR A 163 -21.91 -29.77 72.91
N MET A 164 -22.78 -29.01 73.57
CA MET A 164 -23.16 -27.65 73.16
C MET A 164 -21.99 -26.67 73.29
N GLY A 165 -21.16 -26.81 74.32
CA GLY A 165 -19.91 -26.06 74.48
C GLY A 165 -18.96 -26.28 73.30
N HIS A 166 -18.75 -27.53 72.90
CA HIS A 166 -17.92 -27.86 71.74
C HIS A 166 -18.53 -27.42 70.40
N GLU A 167 -19.85 -27.51 70.23
CA GLU A 167 -20.55 -26.99 69.04
C GLU A 167 -20.41 -25.47 68.91
N LEU A 168 -20.49 -24.74 70.03
CA LEU A 168 -20.25 -23.30 70.08
C LEU A 168 -18.83 -22.96 69.62
N MET A 169 -17.82 -23.73 70.06
CA MET A 169 -16.42 -23.57 69.64
C MET A 169 -16.23 -23.82 68.14
N ARG A 170 -16.97 -24.78 67.58
CA ARG A 170 -16.94 -25.04 66.14
C ARG A 170 -17.47 -23.84 65.36
N ILE A 171 -18.61 -23.27 65.78
CA ILE A 171 -19.19 -22.09 65.12
C ILE A 171 -18.27 -20.88 65.25
N ASP A 172 -17.59 -20.69 66.39
CA ASP A 172 -16.61 -19.61 66.55
C ASP A 172 -15.46 -19.72 65.52
N LYS A 173 -15.01 -20.95 65.22
CA LYS A 173 -14.02 -21.19 64.16
C LYS A 173 -14.60 -20.94 62.76
N ASP A 174 -15.85 -21.32 62.52
CA ASP A 174 -16.51 -21.10 61.24
C ASP A 174 -16.73 -19.59 60.97
N ILE A 175 -17.08 -18.80 62.00
CA ILE A 175 -17.17 -17.33 61.93
C ILE A 175 -15.80 -16.73 61.62
N ALA A 176 -14.75 -17.13 62.34
CA ALA A 176 -13.39 -16.65 62.09
C ALA A 176 -12.89 -16.98 60.67
N HIS A 177 -13.22 -18.17 60.15
CA HIS A 177 -12.95 -18.52 58.76
C HIS A 177 -13.66 -17.59 57.77
N LEU A 178 -14.95 -17.25 58.01
CA LEU A 178 -15.65 -16.29 57.16
C LEU A 178 -15.05 -14.88 57.25
N ASP A 179 -14.61 -14.44 58.42
CA ASP A 179 -13.92 -13.15 58.58
C ASP A 179 -12.65 -13.08 57.72
N THR A 180 -11.81 -14.12 57.78
CA THR A 180 -10.63 -14.20 56.89
C THR A 180 -11.00 -14.24 55.40
N ARG A 181 -12.17 -14.80 55.06
CA ARG A 181 -12.66 -14.82 53.69
C ARG A 181 -13.11 -13.44 53.21
N VAL A 182 -13.76 -12.65 54.07
CA VAL A 182 -14.11 -11.25 53.76
C VAL A 182 -12.84 -10.45 53.49
N GLU A 183 -11.84 -10.54 54.38
CA GLU A 183 -10.55 -9.86 54.20
C GLU A 183 -9.88 -10.25 52.87
N SER A 184 -9.83 -11.56 52.55
CA SER A 184 -9.30 -12.06 51.27
C SER A 184 -10.03 -11.46 50.07
N VAL A 185 -11.37 -11.36 50.11
CA VAL A 185 -12.17 -10.79 49.02
C VAL A 185 -11.93 -9.29 48.88
N GLU A 186 -11.80 -8.55 49.97
CA GLU A 186 -11.44 -7.13 49.92
C GLU A 186 -10.07 -6.89 49.28
N TRP A 187 -9.08 -7.72 49.62
CA TRP A 187 -7.76 -7.67 48.98
C TRP A 187 -7.84 -7.99 47.48
N GLU A 188 -8.63 -9.00 47.09
CA GLU A 188 -8.87 -9.30 45.66
C GLU A 188 -9.54 -8.12 44.93
N ILE A 189 -10.50 -7.43 45.56
CA ILE A 189 -11.17 -6.27 44.96
C ILE A 189 -10.17 -5.13 44.75
N LYS A 190 -9.35 -4.81 45.76
CA LYS A 190 -8.31 -3.78 45.67
C LYS A 190 -7.29 -4.11 44.59
N ALA A 191 -6.85 -5.37 44.51
CA ALA A 191 -5.93 -5.83 43.47
C ALA A 191 -6.52 -5.64 42.06
N ARG A 192 -7.78 -6.05 41.84
CA ARG A 192 -8.45 -5.86 40.54
C ARG A 192 -8.68 -4.39 40.20
N GLN A 193 -8.96 -3.54 41.19
CA GLN A 193 -9.06 -2.09 40.98
C GLN A 193 -7.72 -1.54 40.50
N GLN A 194 -6.62 -1.93 41.15
CA GLN A 194 -5.28 -1.51 40.73
C GLN A 194 -4.94 -2.02 39.32
N GLU A 195 -5.29 -3.26 38.98
CA GLU A 195 -5.13 -3.79 37.62
C GLU A 195 -5.91 -2.97 36.59
N THR A 196 -7.13 -2.56 36.93
CA THR A 196 -7.97 -1.72 36.07
C THR A 196 -7.36 -0.32 35.88
N GLU A 197 -6.86 0.29 36.95
CA GLU A 197 -6.17 1.58 36.90
C GLU A 197 -4.87 1.51 36.10
N ASN A 198 -4.08 0.45 36.31
CA ASN A 198 -2.86 0.21 35.55
C ASN A 198 -3.16 0.03 34.05
N ALA A 199 -4.19 -0.74 33.71
CA ALA A 199 -4.63 -0.93 32.32
C ALA A 199 -5.12 0.38 31.69
N ALA A 200 -5.84 1.22 32.44
CA ALA A 200 -6.27 2.53 31.97
C ALA A 200 -5.09 3.48 31.74
N ALA A 201 -4.10 3.49 32.65
CA ALA A 201 -2.88 4.27 32.49
C ALA A 201 -2.03 3.80 31.30
N GLU A 202 -1.98 2.49 31.05
CA GLU A 202 -1.31 1.92 29.87
C GLU A 202 -2.01 2.35 28.58
N GLU A 203 -3.35 2.29 28.53
CA GLU A 203 -4.13 2.78 27.38
C GLU A 203 -3.86 4.27 27.12
N GLU A 204 -3.89 5.08 28.17
CA GLU A 204 -3.62 6.52 28.08
C GLU A 204 -2.20 6.79 27.57
N TRP A 205 -1.21 6.03 28.05
CA TRP A 205 0.16 6.10 27.55
C TRP A 205 0.26 5.70 26.08
N MET A 206 -0.40 4.61 25.67
CA MET A 206 -0.43 4.16 24.27
C MET A 206 -1.06 5.20 23.33
N ARG A 207 -2.02 5.99 23.82
CA ARG A 207 -2.63 7.11 23.07
C ARG A 207 -1.73 8.34 23.01
N LYS A 208 -1.09 8.70 24.14
CA LYS A 208 -0.28 9.93 24.29
C LYS A 208 1.15 9.82 23.79
N LYS A 209 1.72 8.61 23.72
CA LYS A 209 3.09 8.41 23.25
C LYS A 209 3.25 8.99 21.83
N TYR A 210 4.44 9.48 21.54
CA TYR A 210 4.72 10.10 20.24
C TYR A 210 4.54 9.12 19.07
N THR A 211 5.00 7.87 19.23
CA THR A 211 4.88 6.79 18.25
C THR A 211 3.50 6.13 18.29
N ASN A 212 2.44 6.94 18.24
CA ASN A 212 1.06 6.48 18.21
C ASN A 212 0.60 6.14 16.79
N GLN A 213 -0.63 5.62 16.68
CA GLN A 213 -1.24 5.26 15.41
C GLN A 213 -1.43 6.46 14.46
N GLN A 214 -1.68 7.66 14.99
CA GLN A 214 -1.87 8.88 14.19
C GLN A 214 -0.58 9.27 13.46
N LEU A 215 0.58 9.16 14.13
CA LEU A 215 1.88 9.41 13.51
C LEU A 215 2.12 8.44 12.34
N TYR A 216 1.88 7.14 12.54
CA TYR A 216 2.08 6.16 11.47
C TYR A 216 1.11 6.35 10.31
N ALA A 217 -0.15 6.69 10.56
CA ALA A 217 -1.10 7.03 9.50
C ALA A 217 -0.67 8.27 8.71
N PHE A 218 -0.15 9.30 9.40
CA PHE A 218 0.41 10.48 8.75
C PHE A 218 1.65 10.17 7.92
N LEU A 219 2.57 9.37 8.47
CA LEU A 219 3.78 8.94 7.77
C LEU A 219 3.44 8.14 6.52
N ASP A 220 2.53 7.16 6.63
CA ASP A 220 2.09 6.32 5.51
C ASP A 220 1.46 7.16 4.38
N HIS A 221 0.61 8.13 4.74
CA HIS A 221 0.03 9.03 3.76
C HIS A 221 1.10 9.89 3.06
N SER A 222 2.01 10.48 3.86
CA SER A 222 3.05 11.38 3.35
C SER A 222 4.06 10.65 2.46
N THR A 223 4.52 9.47 2.89
CA THR A 223 5.47 8.66 2.12
C THR A 223 4.84 8.13 0.84
N SER A 224 3.59 7.69 0.88
CA SER A 224 2.87 7.23 -0.31
C SER A 224 2.69 8.33 -1.36
N GLN A 225 2.40 9.56 -0.92
CA GLN A 225 2.30 10.71 -1.83
C GLN A 225 3.64 11.03 -2.50
N ILE A 226 4.72 11.14 -1.73
CA ILE A 226 6.05 11.42 -2.27
C ILE A 226 6.52 10.28 -3.18
N PHE A 227 6.24 9.02 -2.80
CA PHE A 227 6.55 7.84 -3.60
C PHE A 227 5.85 7.88 -4.97
N HIS A 228 4.55 8.22 -5.00
CA HIS A 228 3.83 8.32 -6.27
C HIS A 228 4.35 9.45 -7.16
N GLN A 229 4.63 10.64 -6.60
CA GLN A 229 5.19 11.76 -7.35
C GLN A 229 6.56 11.42 -7.94
N THR A 230 7.44 10.82 -7.14
CA THR A 230 8.77 10.40 -7.59
C THR A 230 8.70 9.28 -8.64
N TYR A 231 7.77 8.35 -8.52
CA TYR A 231 7.51 7.34 -9.54
C TYR A 231 7.11 7.95 -10.90
N LEU A 232 6.22 8.94 -10.90
CA LEU A 232 5.82 9.62 -12.14
C LEU A 232 6.99 10.34 -12.81
N LEU A 233 7.82 11.04 -12.03
CA LEU A 233 9.04 11.68 -12.54
C LEU A 233 10.02 10.66 -13.16
N ALA A 234 10.23 9.52 -12.49
CA ALA A 234 11.06 8.45 -13.02
C ALA A 234 10.49 7.85 -14.32
N LEU A 235 9.16 7.67 -14.38
CA LEU A 235 8.47 7.17 -15.57
C LEU A 235 8.61 8.15 -16.75
N ASP A 236 8.48 9.45 -16.51
CA ASP A 236 8.62 10.46 -17.55
C ASP A 236 10.07 10.55 -18.06
N MET A 237 11.07 10.39 -17.19
CA MET A 237 12.47 10.25 -17.59
C MET A 237 12.70 8.99 -18.44
N ALA A 238 12.13 7.84 -18.05
CA ALA A 238 12.22 6.61 -18.84
C ALA A 238 11.57 6.77 -20.23
N LYS A 239 10.42 7.44 -20.31
CA LYS A 239 9.77 7.78 -21.60
C LYS A 239 10.60 8.76 -22.42
N ALA A 240 11.27 9.73 -21.80
CA ALA A 240 12.17 10.65 -22.49
C ALA A 240 13.40 9.91 -23.07
N ALA A 241 14.01 9.03 -22.29
CA ALA A 241 15.12 8.18 -22.74
C ALA A 241 14.68 7.27 -23.90
N ARG A 242 13.48 6.68 -23.84
CA ARG A 242 12.93 5.91 -24.95
C ARG A 242 12.72 6.75 -26.20
N ARG A 243 12.17 7.97 -26.09
CA ARG A 243 12.02 8.87 -27.24
C ARG A 243 13.36 9.26 -27.86
N ALA A 244 14.38 9.49 -27.04
CA ALA A 244 15.74 9.76 -27.52
C ALA A 244 16.33 8.55 -28.25
N LEU A 245 16.19 7.34 -27.69
CA LEU A 245 16.65 6.11 -28.33
C LEU A 245 15.89 5.80 -29.63
N ASP A 246 14.57 5.96 -29.63
CA ASP A 246 13.72 5.78 -30.83
C ASP A 246 14.08 6.82 -31.90
N PHE A 247 14.48 8.03 -31.50
CA PHE A 247 15.01 9.05 -32.40
C PHE A 247 16.37 8.64 -32.97
N GLU A 248 17.28 8.04 -32.19
CA GLU A 248 18.60 7.60 -32.66
C GLU A 248 18.54 6.35 -33.57
N HIS A 249 17.71 5.36 -33.23
CA HIS A 249 17.71 4.01 -33.84
C HIS A 249 16.75 3.79 -35.03
N ALA A 250 16.05 4.82 -35.51
CA ALA A 250 14.98 4.66 -36.50
C ALA A 250 15.47 4.18 -37.90
N VAL A 251 15.46 2.86 -38.12
CA VAL A 251 15.59 2.22 -39.45
C VAL A 251 14.27 1.52 -39.81
N ARG A 252 13.51 2.06 -40.78
CA ARG A 252 12.44 1.33 -41.49
C ARG A 252 12.49 1.72 -42.97
N TYR A 253 12.50 0.69 -43.82
CA TYR A 253 12.50 0.81 -45.28
C TYR A 253 11.12 1.14 -45.79
N PRO A 254 11.03 2.03 -46.78
CA PRO A 254 10.14 1.74 -47.90
C PRO A 254 10.42 2.45 -49.26
N ASP A 255 9.66 2.05 -50.29
CA ASP A 255 9.90 2.15 -51.75
C ASP A 255 9.49 3.46 -52.46
N SER A 256 9.92 3.61 -53.72
CA SER A 256 10.21 4.88 -54.39
C SER A 256 9.11 5.50 -55.28
N SER A 257 8.96 6.83 -55.22
CA SER A 257 9.02 7.76 -56.36
C SER A 257 9.17 9.21 -55.87
N ALA A 258 9.91 10.07 -56.57
CA ALA A 258 9.90 11.52 -56.33
C ALA A 258 10.26 12.28 -57.60
N SER A 259 9.46 13.29 -57.91
CA SER A 259 9.61 14.20 -59.06
C SER A 259 10.42 15.43 -58.65
N SER A 260 11.54 15.69 -59.35
CA SER A 260 12.35 16.91 -59.15
C SER A 260 11.92 18.02 -60.09
N ARG A 261 11.87 19.25 -59.55
CA ARG A 261 11.79 20.50 -60.31
C ARG A 261 13.03 21.32 -59.94
N PRO A 262 13.83 21.81 -60.91
CA PRO A 262 14.97 22.67 -60.61
C PRO A 262 14.49 24.07 -60.21
N SER A 263 15.04 24.65 -59.15
CA SER A 263 14.77 26.03 -58.73
C SER A 263 15.99 26.92 -58.99
N THR A 264 15.74 28.06 -59.64
CA THR A 264 16.65 29.18 -59.86
C THR A 264 16.86 29.95 -58.54
N SER A 265 17.64 29.39 -57.62
CA SER A 265 17.73 29.86 -56.23
C SER A 265 18.55 31.15 -56.05
N ILE A 266 19.70 31.30 -56.72
CA ILE A 266 20.60 32.45 -56.49
C ILE A 266 20.06 33.78 -57.03
N GLY A 267 19.54 33.79 -58.26
CA GLY A 267 18.96 35.01 -58.87
C GLY A 267 17.73 35.51 -58.13
N ARG A 268 16.98 34.60 -57.49
CA ARG A 268 15.89 34.96 -56.56
C ARG A 268 16.45 35.59 -55.30
N LEU A 269 17.46 35.01 -54.66
CA LEU A 269 18.06 35.58 -53.44
C LEU A 269 18.54 37.02 -53.62
N GLN A 270 19.24 37.30 -54.72
CA GLN A 270 19.80 38.63 -54.98
C GLN A 270 18.70 39.69 -55.16
N GLU A 271 17.54 39.31 -55.71
CA GLU A 271 16.44 40.22 -55.99
C GLU A 271 15.44 40.34 -54.83
N SER A 272 14.89 39.21 -54.37
CA SER A 272 13.87 39.15 -53.32
C SER A 272 14.44 39.06 -51.90
N GLY A 273 15.70 38.67 -51.72
CA GLY A 273 16.25 38.37 -50.39
C GLY A 273 15.82 37.01 -49.85
N SER A 274 15.15 36.18 -50.65
CA SER A 274 14.72 34.84 -50.29
C SER A 274 15.12 33.81 -51.35
N ALA A 275 15.59 32.64 -50.92
CA ALA A 275 15.88 31.53 -51.80
C ALA A 275 15.57 30.19 -51.17
N THR A 276 15.17 29.25 -52.01
CA THR A 276 14.82 27.90 -51.60
C THR A 276 15.74 26.90 -52.29
N ILE A 277 16.40 26.06 -51.49
CA ILE A 277 17.27 24.98 -51.93
C ILE A 277 16.57 23.67 -51.62
N LYS A 278 16.35 22.86 -52.66
CA LYS A 278 15.76 21.53 -52.51
C LYS A 278 16.85 20.48 -52.61
N LEU A 279 16.94 19.62 -51.60
CA LEU A 279 17.84 18.45 -51.58
C LEU A 279 17.03 17.20 -51.93
N ASP A 280 17.19 16.74 -53.17
CA ASP A 280 16.53 15.52 -53.64
C ASP A 280 17.39 14.28 -53.39
N GLU A 281 16.73 13.13 -53.23
CA GLU A 281 17.36 11.80 -53.02
C GLU A 281 18.44 11.48 -54.07
N THR A 282 18.17 11.85 -55.32
CA THR A 282 19.06 11.61 -56.46
C THR A 282 20.45 12.23 -56.32
N LEU A 283 20.59 13.33 -55.55
CA LEU A 283 21.89 13.96 -55.32
C LEU A 283 22.81 13.00 -54.55
N PHE A 284 22.26 12.31 -53.55
CA PHE A 284 23.01 11.45 -52.63
C PHE A 284 23.18 10.04 -53.17
N ASP A 285 22.21 9.54 -53.93
CA ASP A 285 22.30 8.22 -54.59
C ASP A 285 23.43 8.17 -55.63
N ARG A 286 23.73 9.31 -56.25
CA ARG A 286 24.83 9.43 -57.23
C ARG A 286 26.20 9.39 -56.58
N ASP A 287 26.34 9.99 -55.41
CA ASP A 287 27.61 10.00 -54.66
C ASP A 287 27.84 8.64 -54.00
N PHE A 288 26.78 8.05 -53.42
CA PHE A 288 26.82 6.78 -52.72
C PHE A 288 25.58 5.93 -53.02
N PRO A 289 25.60 5.12 -54.11
CA PRO A 289 24.51 4.21 -54.43
C PRO A 289 24.42 3.10 -53.39
N GLY A 290 23.21 2.80 -52.90
CA GLY A 290 22.99 1.79 -51.85
C GLY A 290 22.92 2.35 -50.44
N HIS A 291 23.33 3.59 -50.20
CA HIS A 291 23.21 4.20 -48.88
C HIS A 291 21.76 4.64 -48.60
N TYR A 292 21.26 4.35 -47.42
CA TYR A 292 19.91 4.69 -46.96
C TYR A 292 19.95 5.21 -45.52
N CYS A 293 18.80 5.65 -44.99
CA CYS A 293 18.71 6.25 -43.64
C CYS A 293 19.75 7.38 -43.44
N ARG A 294 19.76 8.34 -44.38
CA ARG A 294 20.71 9.46 -44.37
C ARG A 294 20.23 10.53 -43.40
N ARG A 295 21.00 10.76 -42.33
CA ARG A 295 20.64 11.68 -41.24
C ARG A 295 21.68 12.77 -41.06
N ILE A 296 21.21 14.00 -40.98
CA ILE A 296 22.06 15.18 -40.82
C ILE A 296 22.75 15.13 -39.45
N SER A 297 24.06 15.35 -39.45
CA SER A 297 24.87 15.54 -38.24
C SER A 297 25.14 17.02 -37.98
N SER A 298 25.43 17.81 -39.03
CA SER A 298 25.54 19.27 -38.93
C SER A 298 25.40 19.93 -40.28
N VAL A 299 24.92 21.17 -40.26
CA VAL A 299 24.86 22.05 -41.44
C VAL A 299 25.58 23.34 -41.12
N ALA A 300 26.48 23.75 -42.02
CA ALA A 300 27.13 25.05 -41.96
C ALA A 300 26.89 25.82 -43.27
N LEU A 301 26.65 27.11 -43.20
CA LEU A 301 26.51 27.96 -44.38
C LEU A 301 27.70 28.91 -44.50
N SER A 302 28.23 29.00 -45.71
CA SER A 302 29.19 30.01 -46.11
C SER A 302 28.55 30.90 -47.18
N ILE A 303 28.37 32.17 -46.86
CA ILE A 303 27.97 33.21 -47.81
C ILE A 303 29.15 34.19 -47.89
N PRO A 304 29.87 34.27 -49.02
CA PRO A 304 30.92 35.25 -49.21
C PRO A 304 30.29 36.64 -49.32
N CYS A 305 30.24 37.33 -48.20
CA CYS A 305 29.62 38.65 -48.07
C CYS A 305 30.15 39.37 -46.83
N ILE A 306 29.93 40.69 -46.76
CA ILE A 306 30.37 41.54 -45.65
C ILE A 306 29.27 41.49 -44.57
N ARG A 307 29.47 40.65 -43.52
CA ARG A 307 28.64 40.46 -42.30
C ARG A 307 27.11 40.44 -42.48
N ILE A 308 26.46 39.33 -42.13
CA ILE A 308 24.99 39.20 -42.23
C ILE A 308 24.43 38.33 -41.11
N SER A 309 23.18 38.58 -40.71
CA SER A 309 22.30 37.57 -40.11
C SER A 309 21.18 37.01 -41.00
N PRO A 310 21.48 36.05 -41.90
CA PRO A 310 20.48 35.22 -42.58
C PRO A 310 19.82 34.24 -41.59
N VAL A 311 18.50 34.07 -41.72
CA VAL A 311 17.79 32.96 -41.06
C VAL A 311 17.65 31.84 -42.08
N VAL A 312 18.20 30.68 -41.76
CA VAL A 312 17.96 29.45 -42.52
C VAL A 312 16.89 28.66 -41.80
N LYS A 313 15.83 28.26 -42.51
CA LYS A 313 14.76 27.41 -41.99
C LYS A 313 14.63 26.17 -42.86
N ASP A 314 14.44 25.01 -42.25
CA ASP A 314 13.80 23.88 -42.91
C ASP A 314 12.28 24.04 -42.70
N GLU A 315 11.52 24.23 -43.77
CA GLU A 315 10.08 24.52 -43.69
C GLU A 315 9.21 23.25 -43.70
N SER A 316 9.82 22.08 -43.92
CA SER A 316 9.09 20.83 -44.12
C SER A 316 8.72 20.12 -42.80
N THR A 317 7.90 20.79 -41.97
CA THR A 317 7.15 20.13 -40.88
C THR A 317 5.73 19.72 -41.29
N LEU A 318 5.33 19.92 -42.55
CA LEU A 318 3.97 19.62 -43.02
C LEU A 318 3.95 19.20 -44.50
N TYR A 319 4.30 17.94 -44.80
CA TYR A 319 3.87 17.29 -46.04
C TYR A 319 3.26 15.93 -45.71
N ALA A 320 2.15 15.64 -46.40
CA ALA A 320 1.29 14.49 -46.21
C ALA A 320 2.07 13.17 -46.31
N GLU A 321 1.66 12.20 -45.51
CA GLU A 321 2.04 10.79 -45.63
C GLU A 321 1.73 10.32 -47.08
N GLU A 322 2.71 10.40 -47.97
CA GLU A 322 2.74 9.46 -49.09
C GLU A 322 3.15 8.12 -48.47
N GLU A 323 2.20 7.18 -48.47
CA GLU A 323 2.24 5.93 -47.72
C GLU A 323 3.62 5.27 -47.79
N GLY A 324 4.35 5.36 -46.68
CA GLY A 324 5.63 4.73 -46.46
C GLY A 324 6.61 4.99 -47.60
N LYS A 325 7.18 6.18 -47.76
CA LYS A 325 8.48 6.34 -48.46
C LYS A 325 9.49 7.08 -47.60
N TYR A 326 9.06 8.21 -47.05
CA TYR A 326 9.88 9.08 -46.23
C TYR A 326 9.29 9.17 -44.83
N ARG A 327 10.15 9.21 -43.81
CA ARG A 327 9.76 9.46 -42.43
C ARG A 327 10.09 10.92 -42.10
N THR A 328 9.08 11.66 -41.66
CA THR A 328 9.27 13.01 -41.14
C THR A 328 9.54 12.92 -39.63
N ASP A 329 10.76 13.27 -39.22
CA ASP A 329 11.12 13.34 -37.81
C ASP A 329 10.99 14.78 -37.30
N GLN A 330 10.38 14.93 -36.12
CA GLN A 330 10.37 16.20 -35.42
C GLN A 330 11.75 16.44 -34.80
N ILE A 331 12.48 17.39 -35.35
CA ILE A 331 13.77 17.84 -34.82
C ILE A 331 13.59 19.03 -33.87
N PRO A 332 14.42 19.16 -32.83
CA PRO A 332 14.26 20.20 -31.82
C PRO A 332 14.62 21.61 -32.32
N ILE A 333 15.52 21.72 -33.31
CA ILE A 333 16.02 23.00 -33.81
C ILE A 333 15.96 22.99 -35.34
N THR A 334 15.01 23.73 -35.91
CA THR A 334 14.72 23.83 -37.36
C THR A 334 15.19 25.13 -37.99
N ALA A 335 15.89 25.99 -37.26
CA ALA A 335 16.38 27.25 -37.77
C ALA A 335 17.69 27.70 -37.13
N VAL A 336 18.52 28.37 -37.91
CA VAL A 336 19.77 28.99 -37.46
C VAL A 336 19.89 30.41 -37.98
N ALA A 337 20.52 31.27 -37.18
CA ALA A 337 20.98 32.57 -37.62
C ALA A 337 22.47 32.47 -37.93
N ILE A 338 22.86 32.87 -39.14
CA ILE A 338 24.28 33.01 -39.50
C ILE A 338 24.75 34.40 -39.07
N SER A 339 26.04 34.63 -38.90
CA SER A 339 26.59 35.89 -38.41
C SER A 339 27.91 36.24 -39.07
N THR A 340 28.83 35.27 -39.12
CA THR A 340 30.17 35.44 -39.71
C THR A 340 30.15 35.23 -41.22
N GLY A 341 29.22 34.41 -41.72
CA GLY A 341 29.11 34.08 -43.13
C GLY A 341 30.17 33.11 -43.65
N VAL A 342 31.00 32.52 -42.79
CA VAL A 342 32.03 31.54 -43.17
C VAL A 342 31.87 30.30 -42.31
N GLN A 343 31.44 29.19 -42.93
CA GLN A 343 31.18 27.90 -42.27
C GLN A 343 30.41 28.03 -40.95
N ASP A 344 29.40 28.90 -40.95
CA ASP A 344 28.65 29.21 -39.74
C ASP A 344 27.53 28.17 -39.53
N THR A 345 27.49 27.58 -38.35
CA THR A 345 26.49 26.56 -37.97
C THR A 345 25.35 27.12 -37.11
N GLY A 346 25.42 28.42 -36.75
CA GLY A 346 24.48 29.05 -35.82
C GLY A 346 24.73 28.71 -34.34
N LYS A 347 25.81 27.99 -34.03
CA LYS A 347 26.34 27.78 -32.68
C LYS A 347 27.67 28.52 -32.51
N PHE A 348 27.94 29.04 -31.32
CA PHE A 348 29.21 29.69 -31.01
C PHE A 348 30.40 28.71 -30.96
N ASP A 349 30.17 27.51 -30.40
CA ASP A 349 31.14 26.42 -30.38
C ASP A 349 30.43 25.13 -30.85
N LEU A 350 31.02 24.47 -31.84
CA LEU A 350 30.47 23.27 -32.45
C LEU A 350 31.16 22.05 -31.84
N ASP A 351 30.57 21.53 -30.77
CA ASP A 351 31.02 20.31 -30.11
C ASP A 351 30.15 19.11 -30.53
N PHE A 352 30.80 18.07 -31.04
CA PHE A 352 30.16 16.82 -31.47
C PHE A 352 30.11 15.74 -30.38
N HIS A 353 30.79 15.94 -29.24
CA HIS A 353 30.99 14.88 -28.24
C HIS A 353 30.65 15.26 -26.80
N GLY A 354 30.55 16.54 -26.43
CA GLY A 354 30.49 16.95 -25.01
C GLY A 354 29.20 17.58 -24.50
N SER A 355 28.33 18.15 -25.34
CA SER A 355 27.18 18.94 -24.82
C SER A 355 25.95 18.12 -24.41
N GLY A 356 25.84 16.85 -24.82
CA GLY A 356 24.70 15.97 -24.51
C GLY A 356 23.34 16.46 -25.06
N GLN A 357 23.36 17.41 -26.00
CA GLN A 357 22.20 18.05 -26.60
C GLN A 357 22.35 18.05 -28.11
N TYR A 358 21.25 17.80 -28.83
CA TYR A 358 21.21 17.87 -30.28
C TYR A 358 21.54 19.28 -30.81
N GLY A 359 22.30 19.33 -31.90
CA GLY A 359 22.60 20.51 -32.68
C GLY A 359 21.47 20.91 -33.64
N PRO A 360 21.62 22.08 -34.30
CA PRO A 360 20.68 22.51 -35.30
C PRO A 360 20.58 21.49 -36.42
N PHE A 361 19.34 21.13 -36.78
CA PHE A 361 19.03 20.15 -37.83
C PHE A 361 19.57 18.73 -37.58
N GLU A 362 20.16 18.45 -36.42
CA GLU A 362 20.73 17.14 -36.12
C GLU A 362 19.65 16.07 -36.07
N GLY A 363 19.92 14.93 -36.71
CA GLY A 363 19.02 13.78 -36.81
C GLY A 363 17.90 13.93 -37.85
N ALA A 364 17.79 15.08 -38.53
CA ALA A 364 16.86 15.29 -39.63
C ALA A 364 17.21 14.41 -40.84
N GLY A 365 16.22 14.11 -41.67
CA GLY A 365 16.45 13.50 -42.98
C GLY A 365 17.21 14.44 -43.90
N VAL A 366 18.13 13.88 -44.68
CA VAL A 366 18.92 14.67 -45.63
C VAL A 366 18.08 15.20 -46.81
N ILE A 367 17.01 14.48 -47.18
CA ILE A 367 16.05 14.91 -48.20
C ILE A 367 15.14 15.96 -47.56
N SER A 368 15.26 17.22 -48.01
CA SER A 368 14.70 18.38 -47.30
C SER A 368 14.61 19.61 -48.20
N GLU A 369 13.82 20.59 -47.77
CA GLU A 369 13.67 21.88 -48.44
C GLU A 369 14.12 23.02 -47.51
N TRP A 370 15.16 23.73 -47.93
CA TRP A 370 15.84 24.75 -47.15
C TRP A 370 15.47 26.13 -47.65
N GLN A 371 15.09 27.01 -46.74
CA GLN A 371 14.85 28.41 -47.03
C GLN A 371 15.91 29.30 -46.41
N ILE A 372 16.50 30.15 -47.24
CA ILE A 372 17.44 31.18 -46.83
C ILE A 372 16.71 32.52 -46.94
N HIS A 373 16.62 33.25 -45.83
CA HIS A 373 16.00 34.56 -45.77
C HIS A 373 16.99 35.64 -45.31
N LEU A 374 17.08 36.71 -46.10
CA LEU A 374 17.87 37.91 -45.83
C LEU A 374 16.93 39.10 -45.52
N PRO A 375 17.32 40.03 -44.63
CA PRO A 375 16.47 41.17 -44.27
C PRO A 375 16.04 42.05 -45.46
N GLU A 376 14.74 42.27 -45.65
CA GLU A 376 14.25 43.03 -46.81
C GLU A 376 14.18 44.55 -46.56
N LYS A 377 13.73 44.96 -45.36
CA LYS A 377 13.45 46.38 -45.03
C LYS A 377 14.72 47.23 -44.88
N HIS A 378 15.78 46.65 -44.33
CA HIS A 378 17.06 47.32 -44.13
C HIS A 378 18.17 46.39 -44.63
N ARG A 379 18.49 46.48 -45.91
CA ARG A 379 19.60 45.74 -46.53
C ARG A 379 20.92 46.34 -46.04
N GLN A 380 21.70 45.57 -45.28
CA GLN A 380 22.96 46.05 -44.70
C GLN A 380 24.07 46.24 -45.76
N PHE A 381 23.95 45.56 -46.91
CA PHE A 381 24.83 45.66 -48.06
C PHE A 381 24.04 45.29 -49.33
N ASP A 382 24.64 45.48 -50.51
CA ASP A 382 24.00 45.11 -51.78
C ASP A 382 24.05 43.59 -51.99
N TYR A 383 22.90 42.91 -51.92
CA TYR A 383 22.80 41.44 -52.10
C TYR A 383 23.30 40.96 -53.46
N ARG A 384 23.43 41.85 -54.45
CA ARG A 384 23.99 41.53 -55.76
C ARG A 384 25.49 41.20 -55.71
N THR A 385 26.18 41.55 -54.63
CA THR A 385 27.59 41.17 -54.45
C THR A 385 27.77 39.72 -54.01
N ILE A 386 26.68 39.00 -53.70
CA ILE A 386 26.75 37.57 -53.34
C ILE A 386 27.00 36.77 -54.62
N SER A 387 28.19 36.16 -54.73
CA SER A 387 28.59 35.32 -55.86
C SER A 387 27.94 33.94 -55.80
N ASP A 388 28.06 33.29 -54.65
CA ASP A 388 27.69 31.90 -54.42
C ASP A 388 27.28 31.70 -52.96
N ILE A 389 26.62 30.58 -52.69
CA ILE A 389 26.26 30.15 -51.34
C ILE A 389 26.70 28.71 -51.23
N VAL A 390 27.55 28.43 -50.25
CA VAL A 390 28.06 27.09 -50.02
C VAL A 390 27.42 26.55 -48.76
N MET A 391 26.64 25.48 -48.92
CA MET A 391 26.10 24.72 -47.80
C MET A 391 26.98 23.50 -47.55
N HIS A 392 27.61 23.46 -46.38
CA HIS A 392 28.38 22.33 -45.90
C HIS A 392 27.45 21.39 -45.13
N LEU A 393 27.00 20.34 -45.80
CA LEU A 393 26.14 19.32 -45.21
C LEU A 393 27.00 18.13 -44.75
N ARG A 394 26.97 17.84 -43.45
CA ARG A 394 27.55 16.60 -42.88
C ARG A 394 26.42 15.69 -42.45
N TYR A 395 26.46 14.44 -42.88
CA TYR A 395 25.43 13.46 -42.57
C TYR A 395 26.05 12.08 -42.33
N THR A 396 25.29 11.22 -41.65
CA THR A 396 25.58 9.80 -41.50
C THR A 396 24.59 8.99 -42.34
N SER A 397 25.02 7.83 -42.81
CA SER A 397 24.18 6.94 -43.63
C SER A 397 24.47 5.49 -43.29
N VAL A 398 23.51 4.62 -43.56
CA VAL A 398 23.67 3.17 -43.45
C VAL A 398 23.85 2.60 -44.84
N ASP A 399 24.82 1.70 -45.02
CA ASP A 399 25.05 1.01 -46.29
C ASP A 399 24.11 -0.20 -46.42
N SER A 400 23.36 -0.26 -47.52
CA SER A 400 22.56 -1.42 -47.89
C SER A 400 23.36 -2.28 -48.86
N SER A 401 23.98 -3.34 -48.34
CA SER A 401 24.71 -4.27 -49.19
C SER A 401 23.74 -5.00 -50.16
N GLY A 402 23.99 -4.85 -51.46
CA GLY A 402 23.40 -5.66 -52.53
C GLY A 402 22.17 -5.04 -53.22
N LYS A 403 20.96 -5.45 -52.84
CA LYS A 403 19.75 -5.28 -53.66
C LYS A 403 19.32 -3.82 -53.90
N LEU A 404 19.42 -2.98 -52.86
CA LEU A 404 19.05 -1.57 -52.98
C LEU A 404 20.06 -0.81 -53.84
N LYS A 405 21.35 -1.15 -53.72
CA LYS A 405 22.40 -0.61 -54.57
C LYS A 405 22.17 -0.94 -56.04
N GLU A 406 21.88 -2.20 -56.37
CA GLU A 406 21.58 -2.62 -57.76
C GLU A 406 20.35 -1.90 -58.34
N ALA A 407 19.28 -1.74 -57.54
CA ALA A 407 18.07 -1.05 -57.96
C ALA A 407 18.31 0.45 -58.23
N VAL A 408 19.09 1.10 -57.37
CA VAL A 408 19.48 2.52 -57.49
C VAL A 408 20.42 2.71 -58.69
N GLU A 409 21.44 1.87 -58.86
CA GLU A 409 22.35 1.92 -60.01
C GLU A 409 21.59 1.77 -61.34
N GLY A 410 20.56 0.93 -61.39
CA GLY A 410 19.70 0.79 -62.57
C GLY A 410 18.80 2.01 -62.86
N THR A 411 18.56 2.88 -61.88
CA THR A 411 17.71 4.08 -62.04
C THR A 411 18.48 5.39 -62.18
N ILE A 412 19.75 5.45 -61.73
CA ILE A 412 20.59 6.66 -61.77
C ILE A 412 20.73 7.25 -63.19
N ASP A 413 20.80 6.40 -64.22
CA ASP A 413 20.95 6.85 -65.61
C ASP A 413 19.72 7.58 -66.18
N SER A 414 18.55 7.41 -65.55
CA SER A 414 17.28 8.03 -65.95
C SER A 414 17.03 9.40 -65.32
N VAL A 415 17.91 9.85 -64.42
CA VAL A 415 17.75 11.09 -63.66
C VAL A 415 18.10 12.31 -64.52
N LYS A 416 17.20 13.31 -64.52
CA LYS A 416 17.38 14.58 -65.24
C LYS A 416 18.58 15.36 -64.70
N ALA A 417 19.33 15.99 -65.60
CA ALA A 417 20.47 16.80 -65.23
C ALA A 417 20.06 18.11 -64.52
N PRO A 418 20.89 18.63 -63.60
CA PRO A 418 20.68 19.96 -63.06
C PRO A 418 20.78 21.00 -64.18
N ALA A 419 19.94 22.04 -64.12
CA ALA A 419 20.00 23.13 -65.08
C ALA A 419 21.34 23.87 -64.98
N LEU A 420 21.95 24.19 -66.11
CA LEU A 420 23.13 25.03 -66.21
C LEU A 420 22.70 26.51 -66.15
N ALA A 421 23.17 27.23 -65.15
CA ALA A 421 22.98 28.67 -65.01
C ALA A 421 24.29 29.41 -65.30
N ILE A 422 24.23 30.43 -66.15
CA ILE A 422 25.39 31.22 -66.59
C ILE A 422 25.08 32.70 -66.34
N ASN A 423 25.94 33.38 -65.61
CA ASN A 423 25.90 34.81 -65.45
C ASN A 423 26.67 35.45 -66.60
N LEU A 424 25.96 35.99 -67.58
CA LEU A 424 26.57 36.46 -68.83
C LEU A 424 27.63 37.54 -68.62
N LYS A 425 27.50 38.35 -67.55
CA LYS A 425 28.45 39.42 -67.22
C LYS A 425 29.75 38.87 -66.62
N ASP A 426 29.64 37.96 -65.66
CA ASP A 426 30.80 37.48 -64.91
C ASP A 426 31.50 36.32 -65.63
N ASP A 427 30.73 35.50 -66.36
CA ASP A 427 31.23 34.33 -67.08
C ASP A 427 31.81 34.64 -68.46
N TYR A 428 31.32 35.69 -69.12
CA TYR A 428 31.75 36.13 -70.44
C TYR A 428 32.02 37.65 -70.48
N PRO A 429 32.91 38.19 -69.62
CA PRO A 429 33.08 39.63 -69.42
C PRO A 429 33.52 40.38 -70.68
N ALA A 430 34.34 39.76 -71.53
CA ALA A 430 34.80 40.35 -72.77
C ALA A 430 33.65 40.52 -73.80
N GLU A 431 32.81 39.50 -73.95
CA GLU A 431 31.65 39.56 -74.85
C GLU A 431 30.55 40.45 -74.28
N TRP A 432 30.34 40.40 -72.96
CA TRP A 432 29.44 41.29 -72.25
C TRP A 432 29.82 42.76 -72.46
N TYR A 433 31.12 43.10 -72.36
CA TYR A 433 31.60 44.47 -72.58
C TYR A 433 31.33 44.96 -74.01
N LYS A 434 31.42 44.10 -75.03
CA LYS A 434 31.08 44.47 -76.42
C LYS A 434 29.62 44.88 -76.56
N VAL A 435 28.72 44.12 -75.93
CA VAL A 435 27.27 44.41 -75.91
C VAL A 435 26.95 45.66 -75.08
N ALA A 436 27.60 45.83 -73.93
CA ALA A 436 27.35 46.93 -73.00
C ALA A 436 27.92 48.28 -73.48
N SER A 437 29.04 48.30 -74.21
CA SER A 437 29.74 49.53 -74.65
C SER A 437 29.27 50.10 -75.99
N LYS A 438 28.30 49.47 -76.68
CA LYS A 438 27.76 49.88 -78.00
C LYS A 438 28.80 50.02 -79.12
N GLN A 439 29.91 49.27 -79.10
CA GLN A 439 30.96 49.40 -80.12
C GLN A 439 30.56 48.87 -81.53
N GLN A 440 29.39 48.24 -81.70
CA GLN A 440 28.84 47.82 -83.00
C GLN A 440 27.45 48.42 -83.26
N ALA A 441 27.30 49.11 -84.40
CA ALA A 441 26.19 50.03 -84.67
C ALA A 441 24.90 49.40 -85.25
N SER A 442 24.74 48.07 -85.28
CA SER A 442 23.52 47.46 -85.86
C SER A 442 23.11 46.08 -85.34
N SER A 443 23.95 45.34 -84.61
CA SER A 443 23.56 44.12 -83.90
C SER A 443 24.58 43.79 -82.80
N SER A 444 24.17 43.78 -81.53
CA SER A 444 25.02 43.37 -80.40
C SER A 444 24.93 41.86 -80.22
N LYS A 445 25.91 41.14 -80.77
CA LYS A 445 26.03 39.68 -80.70
C LYS A 445 27.03 39.26 -79.63
N MET A 446 26.69 38.21 -78.88
CA MET A 446 27.54 37.63 -77.85
C MET A 446 27.80 36.15 -78.17
N VAL A 447 29.07 35.79 -78.24
CA VAL A 447 29.51 34.41 -78.55
C VAL A 447 29.86 33.68 -77.24
N LEU A 448 29.09 32.66 -76.91
CA LEU A 448 29.23 31.81 -75.72
C LEU A 448 29.99 30.53 -76.08
N ALA A 449 31.32 30.58 -75.99
CA ALA A 449 32.18 29.42 -76.21
C ALA A 449 32.30 28.55 -74.95
N GLY A 450 32.56 27.25 -75.13
CA GLY A 450 32.91 26.34 -74.04
C GLY A 450 31.76 25.99 -73.09
N LEU A 451 30.52 26.04 -73.56
CA LEU A 451 29.34 25.65 -72.76
C LEU A 451 29.43 24.20 -72.27
N ARG A 452 29.94 23.28 -73.11
CA ARG A 452 30.17 21.88 -72.74
C ARG A 452 31.12 21.71 -71.55
N ASN A 453 32.14 22.57 -71.42
CA ASN A 453 33.08 22.56 -70.30
C ASN A 453 32.48 23.06 -68.98
N ARG A 454 31.26 23.60 -69.00
CA ARG A 454 30.52 24.05 -67.81
C ARG A 454 29.50 23.01 -67.35
N LEU A 455 29.21 22.01 -68.17
CA LEU A 455 28.38 20.88 -67.77
C LEU A 455 29.12 20.01 -66.75
N PRO A 456 28.41 19.28 -65.88
CA PRO A 456 29.02 18.27 -65.00
C PRO A 456 29.81 17.20 -65.77
N PHE A 457 30.85 16.65 -65.15
CA PHE A 457 31.76 15.67 -65.77
C PHE A 457 31.03 14.52 -66.47
N TRP A 458 30.05 13.90 -65.78
CA TRP A 458 29.26 12.76 -66.27
C TRP A 458 28.37 13.06 -67.49
N THR A 459 28.08 14.33 -67.78
CA THR A 459 27.41 14.74 -69.03
C THR A 459 28.37 15.02 -70.17
N ARG A 460 29.65 15.31 -69.89
CA ARG A 460 30.63 15.66 -70.93
C ARG A 460 30.98 14.48 -71.82
N GLU A 461 30.96 13.26 -71.26
CA GLU A 461 31.24 12.02 -71.99
C GLU A 461 30.09 11.59 -72.92
N LYS A 462 28.87 12.11 -72.70
CA LYS A 462 27.71 11.83 -73.57
C LYS A 462 27.82 12.65 -74.86
N THR A 463 27.58 12.02 -76.00
CA THR A 463 27.73 12.63 -77.33
C THR A 463 26.50 13.38 -77.85
N ASP A 464 25.34 13.25 -77.19
CA ASP A 464 24.07 13.85 -77.63
C ASP A 464 23.35 14.55 -76.46
N VAL A 465 23.95 15.63 -75.94
CA VAL A 465 23.34 16.46 -74.88
C VAL A 465 22.49 17.55 -75.54
N THR A 466 21.17 17.38 -75.46
CA THR A 466 20.21 18.31 -76.06
C THR A 466 19.49 19.13 -74.98
N PRO A 467 19.50 20.46 -75.06
CA PRO A 467 18.76 21.28 -74.12
C PRO A 467 17.25 21.09 -74.31
N SER A 468 16.55 20.85 -73.21
CA SER A 468 15.10 20.72 -73.12
C SER A 468 14.40 22.08 -72.97
N ARG A 469 15.02 23.03 -72.26
CA ARG A 469 14.48 24.39 -72.07
C ARG A 469 15.60 25.41 -71.91
N VAL A 470 15.48 26.55 -72.58
CA VAL A 470 16.40 27.69 -72.41
C VAL A 470 15.60 28.91 -71.96
N THR A 471 16.07 29.58 -70.92
CA THR A 471 15.49 30.83 -70.42
C THR A 471 16.58 31.89 -70.31
N LEU A 472 16.41 33.00 -71.02
CA LEU A 472 17.29 34.15 -70.93
C LEU A 472 16.63 35.22 -70.03
N LEU A 473 17.23 35.48 -68.88
CA LEU A 473 16.78 36.51 -67.93
C LEU A 473 17.61 37.77 -68.15
N VAL A 474 16.97 38.90 -68.48
CA VAL A 474 17.68 40.16 -68.81
C VAL A 474 17.08 41.38 -68.11
N HIS A 475 17.90 42.40 -67.91
CA HIS A 475 17.51 43.72 -67.44
C HIS A 475 18.33 44.81 -68.15
N PRO A 476 17.74 45.96 -68.56
CA PRO A 476 16.34 46.37 -68.42
C PRO A 476 15.37 45.56 -69.30
N GLU A 477 14.07 45.88 -69.25
CA GLU A 477 13.00 45.18 -69.97
C GLU A 477 13.28 45.08 -71.47
N PHE A 478 13.09 43.89 -72.03
CA PHE A 478 13.48 43.56 -73.40
C PHE A 478 12.43 42.66 -74.08
N GLU A 479 12.13 42.91 -75.36
CA GLU A 479 11.01 42.25 -76.06
C GLU A 479 11.37 40.90 -76.69
N GLY A 480 12.62 40.72 -77.17
CA GLY A 480 13.03 39.43 -77.70
C GLY A 480 14.49 39.35 -78.17
N ALA A 481 15.10 38.18 -77.96
CA ALA A 481 16.46 37.85 -78.38
C ALA A 481 16.44 36.72 -79.43
N THR A 482 17.52 36.55 -80.19
CA THR A 482 17.69 35.34 -81.01
C THR A 482 18.89 34.52 -80.54
N LEU A 483 18.73 33.20 -80.52
CA LEU A 483 19.75 32.23 -80.13
C LEU A 483 20.09 31.35 -81.34
N LYS A 484 21.38 31.17 -81.63
CA LYS A 484 21.89 30.30 -82.71
C LYS A 484 23.05 29.42 -82.21
N GLY A 485 23.10 28.16 -82.62
CA GLY A 485 24.33 27.34 -82.55
C GLY A 485 25.15 27.53 -83.83
N GLN A 486 26.48 27.56 -83.74
CA GLN A 486 27.37 27.84 -84.89
C GLN A 486 27.56 26.69 -85.90
N THR A 487 26.66 25.71 -85.99
CA THR A 487 26.67 24.77 -87.12
C THR A 487 26.05 25.47 -88.33
N ALA A 488 26.75 25.49 -89.46
CA ALA A 488 26.52 26.38 -90.61
C ALA A 488 25.11 26.37 -91.27
N GLN A 489 24.13 25.59 -90.78
CA GLN A 489 22.74 25.53 -91.26
C GLN A 489 21.67 25.35 -90.14
N GLY A 490 21.96 25.66 -88.87
CA GLY A 490 20.98 25.55 -87.78
C GLY A 490 19.92 26.68 -87.75
N PRO A 491 18.64 26.41 -87.40
CA PRO A 491 17.60 27.43 -87.31
C PRO A 491 17.83 28.40 -86.13
N ALA A 492 17.60 29.70 -86.35
CA ALA A 492 17.63 30.71 -85.30
C ALA A 492 16.41 30.58 -84.39
N VAL A 493 16.62 30.38 -83.10
CA VAL A 493 15.53 30.30 -82.11
C VAL A 493 15.20 31.70 -81.62
N SER A 494 13.96 32.15 -81.85
CA SER A 494 13.47 33.44 -81.33
C SER A 494 12.95 33.28 -79.90
N LEU A 495 13.58 33.99 -78.97
CA LEU A 495 13.18 34.07 -77.57
C LEU A 495 12.26 35.28 -77.38
N LYS A 496 11.03 35.07 -76.92
CA LYS A 496 10.06 36.13 -76.64
C LYS A 496 9.79 36.24 -75.15
N ARG A 497 9.33 37.42 -74.74
CA ARG A 497 8.96 37.68 -73.35
C ARG A 497 7.92 36.69 -72.82
N ASN A 498 8.19 36.18 -71.62
CA ASN A 498 7.30 35.34 -70.84
C ASN A 498 7.12 35.95 -69.44
N SER A 499 5.91 36.41 -69.14
CA SER A 499 5.58 37.05 -67.86
C SER A 499 5.53 36.09 -66.68
N GLU A 500 5.27 34.80 -66.91
CA GLU A 500 5.18 33.79 -65.84
C GLU A 500 6.55 33.33 -65.32
N ALA A 501 7.59 33.50 -66.12
CA ALA A 501 8.97 33.10 -65.78
C ALA A 501 9.83 34.26 -65.26
N ALA A 502 9.25 35.46 -65.09
CA ALA A 502 9.97 36.64 -64.60
C ALA A 502 10.45 36.45 -63.15
N VAL A 503 11.64 36.97 -62.83
CA VAL A 503 12.25 36.87 -61.50
C VAL A 503 12.64 38.26 -61.02
N GLY A 504 11.91 38.81 -60.05
CA GLY A 504 12.17 40.16 -59.55
C GLY A 504 12.12 41.20 -60.67
N LYS A 505 13.21 41.96 -60.85
CA LYS A 505 13.33 42.97 -61.94
C LYS A 505 13.81 42.40 -63.29
N TYR A 506 14.04 41.10 -63.40
CA TYR A 506 14.46 40.46 -64.66
C TYR A 506 13.25 40.13 -65.54
N THR A 507 13.38 40.46 -66.83
CA THR A 507 12.46 39.98 -67.86
C THR A 507 12.93 38.63 -68.36
N ALA A 508 12.06 37.62 -68.33
CA ALA A 508 12.36 36.30 -68.85
C ALA A 508 11.98 36.19 -70.34
N LEU A 509 12.93 35.74 -71.16
CA LEU A 509 12.72 35.41 -72.55
C LEU A 509 12.82 33.89 -72.73
N THR A 510 11.77 33.27 -73.26
CA THR A 510 11.72 31.83 -73.54
C THR A 510 11.37 31.59 -75.01
N PRO A 511 11.71 30.41 -75.59
CA PRO A 511 11.33 30.06 -76.94
C PRO A 511 9.80 30.08 -77.11
N SER A 512 9.28 30.72 -78.16
CA SER A 512 7.84 30.86 -78.38
C SER A 512 7.14 29.63 -78.98
N THR A 513 7.91 28.65 -79.48
CA THR A 513 7.43 27.41 -80.12
C THR A 513 8.31 26.23 -79.71
N VAL A 514 7.76 25.00 -79.75
CA VAL A 514 8.54 23.75 -79.61
C VAL A 514 9.49 23.66 -80.80
N THR A 515 10.67 24.24 -80.63
CA THR A 515 11.70 24.38 -81.66
C THR A 515 12.88 23.58 -81.18
N THR A 516 13.49 22.76 -82.05
CA THR A 516 14.72 22.03 -81.71
C THR A 516 15.80 23.04 -81.31
N LEU A 517 16.20 23.00 -80.05
CA LEU A 517 17.23 23.90 -79.52
C LEU A 517 18.62 23.45 -80.00
N PRO A 518 19.61 24.37 -80.08
CA PRO A 518 20.98 24.01 -80.44
C PRO A 518 21.57 23.00 -79.46
N ARG A 519 22.39 22.06 -79.94
CA ARG A 519 23.07 21.09 -79.06
C ARG A 519 24.11 21.76 -78.16
N LEU A 520 24.35 21.17 -76.99
CA LEU A 520 25.42 21.59 -76.06
C LEU A 520 26.75 20.90 -76.41
N ASP A 521 27.20 21.13 -77.64
CA ASP A 521 28.48 20.61 -78.14
C ASP A 521 29.63 21.60 -77.91
N ASP A 522 30.82 21.31 -78.44
CA ASP A 522 31.98 22.21 -78.34
C ASP A 522 31.83 23.49 -79.19
N GLU A 523 30.81 23.54 -80.05
CA GLU A 523 30.50 24.71 -80.86
C GLU A 523 29.90 25.84 -80.00
N PRO A 524 30.32 27.10 -80.23
CA PRO A 524 29.82 28.22 -79.46
C PRO A 524 28.36 28.56 -79.83
N TRP A 525 27.60 29.02 -78.84
CA TRP A 525 26.29 29.61 -79.07
C TRP A 525 26.42 31.10 -79.32
N GLU A 526 25.58 31.68 -80.17
CA GLU A 526 25.48 33.11 -80.41
C GLU A 526 24.13 33.61 -79.91
N ILE A 527 24.15 34.61 -79.02
CA ILE A 527 22.97 35.35 -78.60
C ILE A 527 23.02 36.73 -79.24
N ASP A 528 21.99 37.06 -80.02
CA ASP A 528 21.77 38.40 -80.57
C ASP A 528 20.66 39.10 -79.78
N VAL A 529 21.03 40.21 -79.14
CA VAL A 529 20.12 41.04 -78.32
C VAL A 529 19.79 42.37 -79.00
N GLY A 530 20.03 42.49 -80.31
CA GLY A 530 19.68 43.68 -81.09
C GLY A 530 20.48 44.92 -80.68
N ALA A 531 19.84 46.10 -80.72
CA ALA A 531 20.48 47.39 -80.44
C ALA A 531 20.42 47.83 -78.96
N MET A 532 19.94 46.96 -78.07
CA MET A 532 19.73 47.25 -76.65
C MET A 532 21.00 47.02 -75.82
N THR A 533 21.21 47.88 -74.81
CA THR A 533 22.26 47.70 -73.80
C THR A 533 21.71 46.95 -72.60
N LEU A 534 22.24 45.77 -72.35
CA LEU A 534 21.91 45.00 -71.16
C LEU A 534 22.75 45.49 -69.98
N GLU A 535 22.09 45.72 -68.85
CA GLU A 535 22.77 45.97 -67.57
C GLU A 535 23.08 44.66 -66.85
N ARG A 536 22.21 43.66 -67.00
CA ARG A 536 22.30 42.35 -66.31
C ARG A 536 21.70 41.23 -67.18
N GLY A 537 22.30 40.04 -67.12
CA GLY A 537 21.86 38.91 -67.93
C GLY A 537 22.25 37.56 -67.34
N TRP A 538 21.29 36.64 -67.27
CA TRP A 538 21.51 35.23 -66.92
C TRP A 538 20.94 34.33 -68.01
N LEU A 539 21.68 33.29 -68.37
CA LEU A 539 21.23 32.24 -69.26
C LEU A 539 21.03 30.95 -68.47
N LEU A 540 19.83 30.39 -68.53
CA LEU A 540 19.45 29.14 -67.87
C LEU A 540 19.18 28.09 -68.94
N ILE A 541 19.81 26.93 -68.82
CA ILE A 541 19.73 25.84 -69.78
C ILE A 541 19.40 24.55 -69.02
N GLU A 542 18.22 24.00 -69.25
CA GLU A 542 17.83 22.65 -68.84
C GLU A 542 18.13 21.69 -69.99
N TYR A 543 18.69 20.51 -69.70
CA TYR A 543 19.20 19.57 -70.70
C TYR A 543 19.12 18.11 -70.24
#